data_AF-A0A6S6TFN0-F1
#
_entry.id   AF-A0A6S6TFN0-F1
#
_cell.length_a   1.000
_cell.length_b   1.000
_cell.length_c   1.000
_cell.angle_alpha   90.00
_cell.angle_beta   90.00
_cell.angle_gamma   90.00
#
_symmetry.space_group_name_H-M   'P 1'
#
loop_
_entity.id
_entity.type
_entity.pdbx_description
1 polymer ?
#
loop_
_entity_poly.entity_id
_entity_poly.type
_entity_poly.pdbx_seq_one_letter_code
_entity_poly.pdbx_strand_id
1 'polypeptide(L)' 'MTIEEMKALKVGDTVKDVKRSEQHERKILCEVESIDDNSVTIIALFAKDADAYPHRFFFTRDSEALGLVED' A
#
# COMPACT_ATOMS: atom_id res chain seq x y z
N MET A 1 -4.05 -1.96 -8.33
CA MET A 1 -5.23 -1.08 -8.47
C MET A 1 -4.97 -0.11 -9.61
N THR A 2 -5.98 0.62 -10.08
CA THR A 2 -5.82 1.70 -11.07
C THR A 2 -5.25 2.96 -10.42
N ILE A 3 -4.78 3.91 -11.24
CA ILE A 3 -4.30 5.21 -10.78
C ILE A 3 -5.43 5.98 -10.08
N GLU A 4 -6.66 5.90 -10.59
CA GLU A 4 -7.83 6.60 -10.03
C GLU A 4 -8.18 6.04 -8.65
N GLU A 5 -8.18 4.72 -8.48
CA GLU A 5 -8.40 4.07 -7.18
C GLU A 5 -7.31 4.45 -6.17
N MET A 6 -6.05 4.48 -6.60
CA MET A 6 -4.94 4.87 -5.73
C MET A 6 -5.03 6.34 -5.29
N LYS A 7 -5.49 7.23 -6.18
CA LYS A 7 -5.76 8.64 -5.85
C LYS A 7 -6.98 8.84 -4.97
N ALA A 8 -7.91 7.88 -4.97
CA ALA A 8 -9.11 7.93 -4.13
C ALA A 8 -8.87 7.44 -2.69
N LEU A 9 -7.68 6.87 -2.41
CA LEU A 9 -7.28 6.45 -1.07
C LEU A 9 -7.30 7.62 -0.07
N LYS A 10 -7.49 7.28 1.19
CA LYS A 10 -7.45 8.20 2.34
C LYS A 10 -6.49 7.67 3.39
N VAL A 11 -5.98 8.57 4.22
CA VAL A 11 -5.22 8.20 5.41
C VAL A 11 -6.08 7.33 6.32
N GLY A 12 -5.52 6.22 6.77
CA GLY A 12 -6.21 5.17 7.53
C GLY A 12 -6.83 4.05 6.66
N ASP A 13 -6.86 4.18 5.33
CA ASP A 13 -7.34 3.09 4.48
C ASP A 13 -6.39 1.89 4.56
N THR A 14 -6.96 0.69 4.52
CA THR A 14 -6.18 -0.54 4.45
C THR A 14 -5.99 -0.97 3.01
N VAL A 15 -4.73 -1.24 2.64
CA VAL A 15 -4.33 -1.73 1.32
C VAL A 15 -3.43 -2.96 1.45
N LYS A 16 -3.24 -3.67 0.34
CA LYS A 16 -2.30 -4.78 0.22
C LYS A 16 -1.07 -4.34 -0.57
N ASP A 17 0.12 -4.58 -0.02
CA ASP A 17 1.37 -4.48 -0.79
C ASP A 17 1.51 -5.75 -1.64
N VAL A 18 1.22 -5.64 -2.94
CA VAL A 18 1.12 -6.79 -3.85
C VAL A 18 2.49 -7.44 -4.02
N LYS A 19 3.52 -6.64 -4.31
CA LYS A 19 4.88 -7.12 -4.57
C LYS A 19 5.47 -7.84 -3.36
N ARG A 20 5.35 -7.23 -2.18
CA ARG A 20 5.83 -7.89 -0.95
C ARG A 20 5.01 -9.12 -0.61
N SER A 21 3.69 -9.09 -0.85
CA SER A 21 2.85 -10.26 -0.60
C SER A 21 3.26 -11.46 -1.45
N GLU A 22 3.59 -11.23 -2.72
CA GLU A 22 4.10 -12.27 -3.63
C GLU A 22 5.47 -12.77 -3.19
N GLN A 23 6.40 -11.85 -2.86
CA GLN A 23 7.76 -12.21 -2.44
C GLN A 23 7.80 -13.08 -1.18
N HIS A 24 6.87 -12.84 -0.24
CA HIS A 24 6.81 -13.54 1.04
C HIS A 24 5.74 -14.64 1.09
N GLU A 25 5.10 -14.94 -0.05
CA GLU A 25 4.02 -15.94 -0.20
C GLU A 25 2.90 -15.79 0.85
N ARG A 26 2.57 -14.55 1.25
CA ARG A 26 1.52 -14.24 2.24
C ARG A 26 0.92 -12.86 2.04
N LYS A 27 -0.31 -12.63 2.52
CA LYS A 27 -0.91 -11.29 2.49
C LYS A 27 -0.19 -10.35 3.47
N ILE A 28 0.39 -9.27 2.95
CA ILE A 28 0.95 -8.16 3.73
C ILE A 28 -0.01 -6.99 3.62
N LEU A 29 -0.73 -6.75 4.71
CA LEU A 29 -1.71 -5.68 4.83
C LEU A 29 -1.05 -4.45 5.44
N CYS A 30 -1.35 -3.29 4.88
CA CYS A 30 -0.74 -2.02 5.23
C CYS A 30 -1.82 -0.96 5.40
N GLU A 31 -1.56 0.03 6.23
CA GLU A 31 -2.38 1.22 6.41
C GLU A 31 -1.76 2.40 5.65
N VAL A 32 -2.60 3.24 5.05
CA VAL A 32 -2.15 4.51 4.48
C VAL A 32 -1.80 5.48 5.59
N GLU A 33 -0.53 5.81 5.73
CA GLU A 33 -0.02 6.76 6.71
C GLU A 33 -0.14 8.20 6.22
N SER A 34 0.24 8.46 4.97
CA SER A 34 0.22 9.82 4.41
C SER A 34 0.02 9.82 2.89
N ILE A 35 -0.58 10.90 2.39
CA ILE A 35 -0.82 11.13 0.97
C ILE A 35 -0.28 12.51 0.63
N ASP A 36 0.50 12.60 -0.45
CA ASP A 36 0.92 13.86 -1.04
C ASP A 36 0.38 13.98 -2.49
N ASP A 37 0.74 15.05 -3.19
CA ASP A 37 0.17 15.38 -4.50
C ASP A 37 0.35 14.27 -5.56
N ASN A 38 1.35 13.40 -5.39
CA ASN A 38 1.75 12.42 -6.40
C ASN A 38 1.98 11.00 -5.87
N SER A 39 1.88 10.77 -4.57
CA SER A 39 2.21 9.50 -3.95
C SER A 39 1.43 9.22 -2.67
N VAL A 40 1.44 7.95 -2.29
CA VAL A 40 0.92 7.45 -1.02
C VAL A 40 2.05 6.77 -0.26
N THR A 41 2.11 7.00 1.05
CA THR A 41 3.02 6.30 1.96
C THR A 41 2.20 5.35 2.83
N ILE A 42 2.64 4.11 2.92
CA ILE A 42 1.98 3.05 3.69
C ILE A 42 2.91 2.48 4.76
N ILE A 43 2.30 1.97 5.82
CA ILE A 43 2.96 1.27 6.92
C ILE A 43 2.34 -0.11 7.12
N ALA A 44 3.13 -1.11 7.52
CA ALA A 44 2.56 -2.43 7.79
C ALA A 44 1.66 -2.42 9.03
N LEU A 45 0.53 -3.12 8.94
CA LEU A 45 -0.40 -3.29 10.07
C LEU A 45 0.15 -4.22 11.16
N PHE A 46 0.99 -5.19 10.79
CA PHE A 46 1.49 -6.21 11.71
C PHE A 46 2.95 -5.95 12.11
N ALA A 47 3.25 -6.07 13.41
CA ALA A 47 4.59 -5.83 13.95
C ALA A 47 5.69 -6.70 13.29
N LYS A 48 5.37 -7.94 12.89
CA LYS A 48 6.31 -8.82 12.18
C LYS A 48 6.77 -8.30 10.81
N ASP A 49 6.05 -7.33 10.26
CA ASP A 49 6.32 -6.70 8.96
C ASP A 49 6.85 -5.26 9.14
N ALA A 50 6.69 -4.66 10.32
CA ALA A 50 6.92 -3.23 10.55
C ALA A 50 8.35 -2.76 10.24
N ASP A 51 9.36 -3.60 10.47
CA ASP A 51 10.78 -3.25 10.23
C ASP A 51 11.09 -2.95 8.76
N ALA A 52 10.23 -3.38 7.83
CA ALA A 52 10.39 -3.14 6.40
C ALA A 52 9.63 -1.91 5.89
N TYR A 53 8.97 -1.14 6.76
CA TYR A 53 8.13 0.01 6.41
C TYR A 53 8.60 1.27 7.16
N PRO A 54 8.27 2.49 6.68
CA PRO A 54 7.31 2.85 5.64
C PRO A 54 7.80 2.68 4.20
N HIS A 55 6.86 2.56 3.27
CA HIS A 55 7.10 2.56 1.82
C HIS A 55 6.26 3.62 1.11
N ARG A 56 6.84 4.26 0.09
CA ARG A 56 6.17 5.27 -0.74
C ARG A 56 5.94 4.77 -2.17
N PHE A 57 4.73 4.96 -2.67
CA PHE A 57 4.28 4.52 -4.00
C PHE A 57 3.73 5.72 -4.79
N PHE A 58 4.25 5.95 -6.00
CA PHE A 58 3.85 7.06 -6.85
C PHE A 58 2.68 6.68 -7.75
N PHE A 59 1.67 7.55 -7.87
CA PHE A 59 0.41 7.24 -8.58
C PHE A 59 0.61 6.79 -10.02
N THR A 60 1.51 7.43 -10.76
CA THR A 60 1.71 7.17 -12.20
C THR A 60 2.63 6.00 -12.50
N ARG A 61 3.39 5.51 -11.51
CA ARG A 61 4.40 4.46 -11.69
C ARG A 61 4.06 3.17 -10.97
N ASP A 62 3.46 3.30 -9.79
CA ASP A 62 3.39 2.22 -8.81
C ASP A 62 1.95 1.78 -8.49
N SER A 63 0.94 2.22 -9.26
CA SER A 63 -0.48 1.89 -9.00
C SER A 63 -0.78 0.40 -8.98
N GLU A 64 -0.06 -0.39 -9.78
CA GLU A 64 -0.19 -1.85 -9.82
C GLU A 64 0.44 -2.53 -8.60
N ALA A 65 1.32 -1.84 -7.86
CA ALA A 65 2.00 -2.42 -6.70
C ALA A 65 1.12 -2.45 -5.44
N LEU A 66 0.00 -1.72 -5.44
CA LEU A 66 -1.01 -1.74 -4.38
C LEU A 66 -2.27 -2.47 -4.83
N GLY A 67 -2.88 -3.23 -3.92
CA GLY A 67 -4.18 -3.86 -4.11
C GLY A 67 -5.18 -3.34 -3.07
N LEU A 68 -6.45 -3.26 -3.46
CA LEU A 68 -7.53 -3.12 -2.48
C LEU A 68 -7.65 -4.44 -1.71
N VAL A 69 -8.04 -4.35 -0.44
CA VAL A 69 -8.39 -5.54 0.33
C VAL A 69 -9.82 -5.92 -0.05
N GLU A 70 -9.98 -6.99 -0.83
CA GLU A 70 -11.29 -7.60 -1.06
C GLU A 70 -11.68 -8.43 0.18
N ASP A 71 -12.92 -8.24 0.65
CA ASP A 71 -13.57 -9.01 1.72
C ASP A 71 -13.64 -10.52 1.41
#